data_AF-A0A2P4XCJ3-F1
#
_entry.id   AF-A0A2P4XCJ3-F1
#
_cell.length_a   1.000
_cell.length_b   1.000
_cell.length_c   1.000
_cell.angle_alpha   90.00
_cell.angle_beta   90.00
_cell.angle_gamma   90.00
#
_symmetry.space_group_name_H-M   'P 1'
#
loop_
_entity.id
_entity.type
_entity.pdbx_description
1 polymer ?
#
loop_
_entity_poly.entity_id
_entity_poly.type
_entity_poly.pdbx_seq_one_letter_code
_entity_poly.pdbx_strand_id
1 'polypeptide(L)'
;MVDALELPAVEISGSLSVRQRSAGQDIPVVEAIPQLPKIIAAIDAIRLKQDIDLLAYWSDFGYATFDQLDAMATLVEARTRFGLVMQTIKWIENVEWNVADLRKQLRILVMLP
;
A
#
# COMPACT_ATOMS: atom_id res chain seq x y z
N MET A 1 17.21 -3.10 -1.24
CA MET A 1 16.87 -1.76 -1.78
C MET A 1 15.38 -1.42 -1.61
N VAL A 2 14.60 -2.22 -0.88
CA VAL A 2 13.27 -1.85 -0.34
C VAL A 2 13.37 -1.52 1.16
N ASP A 3 14.48 -1.93 1.79
CA ASP A 3 14.76 -1.87 3.23
C ASP A 3 15.08 -0.45 3.74
N ALA A 4 15.17 0.55 2.86
CA ALA A 4 15.58 1.92 3.21
C ALA A 4 14.40 2.83 3.64
N LEU A 5 13.16 2.38 3.46
CA LEU A 5 11.93 3.10 3.82
C LEU A 5 11.03 2.16 4.63
N GLU A 6 11.55 1.62 5.72
CA GLU A 6 10.82 0.71 6.61
C GLU A 6 10.04 1.48 7.68
N LEU A 7 9.06 2.28 7.26
CA LEU A 7 8.02 2.66 8.22
C LEU A 7 7.25 1.38 8.62
N PRO A 8 7.08 1.12 9.93
CA PRO A 8 6.36 -0.05 10.42
C PRO A 8 4.88 0.06 10.06
N ALA A 9 4.25 -1.08 9.79
CA ALA A 9 2.80 -1.14 9.67
C ALA A 9 2.16 -1.08 11.06
N VAL A 10 1.04 -0.37 11.20
CA VAL A 10 0.30 -0.24 12.47
C VAL A 10 -1.19 -0.52 12.28
N GLU A 11 -1.78 -1.21 13.24
CA GLU A 11 -3.21 -1.45 13.29
C GLU A 11 -3.91 -0.33 14.05
N ILE A 12 -4.82 0.36 13.36
CA ILE A 12 -5.64 1.41 13.96
C ILE A 12 -6.99 0.83 14.38
N SER A 13 -7.21 0.75 15.68
CA SER A 13 -8.50 0.40 16.29
C SER A 13 -9.37 1.62 16.54
N GLY A 14 -8.78 2.81 16.65
CA GLY A 14 -9.47 4.06 16.88
C GLY A 14 -10.49 4.41 15.79
N SER A 15 -11.52 5.16 16.20
CA SER A 15 -12.48 5.75 15.27
C SER A 15 -11.87 6.96 14.57
N LEU A 16 -12.11 7.06 13.26
CA LEU A 16 -11.69 8.21 12.46
C LEU A 16 -12.52 9.44 12.82
N SER A 17 -11.86 10.57 13.01
CA SER A 17 -12.48 11.90 13.01
C SER A 17 -11.73 12.84 12.10
N VAL A 18 -12.44 13.75 11.43
CA VAL A 18 -11.84 14.78 10.57
C VAL A 18 -11.94 16.11 11.30
N ARG A 19 -10.82 16.82 11.44
CA ARG A 19 -10.69 18.02 12.29
C ARG A 19 -9.94 19.14 11.58
N GLN A 20 -10.24 20.38 11.94
CA GLN A 20 -9.44 21.52 11.51
C GLN A 20 -8.07 21.53 12.19
N ARG A 21 -7.06 21.98 11.47
CA ARG A 21 -5.73 22.24 12.04
C ARG A 21 -5.81 23.44 12.98
N SER A 22 -5.24 23.31 14.18
CA SER A 22 -5.16 24.44 15.12
C SER A 22 -4.06 25.41 14.71
N ALA A 23 -4.26 26.72 14.95
CA ALA A 23 -3.23 27.73 14.67
C ALA A 23 -1.97 27.46 15.51
N GLY A 24 -0.81 27.34 14.85
CA GLY A 24 0.47 27.01 15.49
C GLY A 24 0.72 25.52 15.73
N GLN A 25 -0.21 24.63 15.33
CA GLN A 25 0.03 23.18 15.36
C GLN A 25 1.06 22.81 14.30
N ASP A 26 2.16 22.16 14.69
CA ASP A 26 3.15 21.62 13.75
C ASP A 26 2.55 20.60 12.80
N ILE A 27 3.19 20.42 11.63
CA ILE A 27 2.78 19.39 10.68
C ILE A 27 2.99 18.03 11.35
N PRO A 28 1.96 17.15 11.41
CA PRO A 28 2.11 15.83 12.02
C PRO A 28 3.24 15.07 11.34
N VAL A 29 4.09 14.39 12.11
CA VAL A 29 5.15 13.53 11.54
C VAL A 29 4.60 12.12 11.40
N VAL A 30 4.84 11.49 10.24
CA VAL A 30 4.42 10.12 9.98
C VAL A 30 5.48 9.16 10.51
N GLU A 31 5.15 8.44 11.59
CA GLU A 31 6.07 7.47 12.23
C GLU A 31 5.76 6.01 11.85
N ALA A 32 4.54 5.73 11.39
CA ALA A 32 4.08 4.41 10.99
C ALA A 32 3.03 4.50 9.88
N ILE A 33 2.77 3.39 9.20
CA ILE A 33 1.79 3.31 8.11
C ILE A 33 0.55 2.53 8.59
N PRO A 34 -0.64 3.16 8.64
CA PRO A 34 -1.88 2.46 8.95
C PRO A 34 -2.27 1.41 7.91
N GLN A 35 -3.22 0.56 8.25
CA GLN A 35 -3.84 -0.36 7.30
C GLN A 35 -4.51 0.40 6.13
N LEU A 36 -4.32 -0.07 4.89
CA LEU A 36 -4.85 0.57 3.67
C LEU A 36 -6.35 0.95 3.75
N PRO A 37 -7.26 0.12 4.29
CA PRO A 37 -8.67 0.50 4.42
C PRO A 37 -8.90 1.73 5.30
N LYS A 38 -8.07 1.93 6.33
CA LYS A 38 -8.16 3.10 7.22
C LYS A 38 -7.68 4.36 6.51
N ILE A 39 -6.61 4.24 5.73
CA ILE A 39 -6.07 5.34 4.92
C ILE A 39 -7.12 5.80 3.90
N ILE A 40 -7.70 4.87 3.14
CA ILE A 40 -8.74 5.17 2.15
C ILE A 40 -9.96 5.83 2.80
N ALA A 41 -10.44 5.28 3.93
CA ALA A 41 -11.56 5.86 4.66
C ALA A 41 -11.30 7.31 5.12
N ALA A 42 -10.06 7.63 5.52
CA ALA A 42 -9.67 8.99 5.88
C ALA A 42 -9.63 9.94 4.68
N ILE A 43 -9.06 9.50 3.55
CA ILE A 43 -9.04 10.25 2.30
C ILE A 43 -10.47 10.58 1.86
N ASP A 44 -11.37 9.60 1.87
CA ASP A 44 -12.76 9.77 1.48
C ASP A 44 -13.50 10.71 2.44
N ALA A 45 -13.27 10.59 3.74
CA ALA A 45 -13.88 11.47 4.74
C ALA A 45 -13.45 12.94 4.58
N ILE A 46 -12.18 13.20 4.25
CA ILE A 46 -11.67 14.55 3.97
C ILE A 46 -12.27 15.08 2.66
N ARG A 47 -12.27 14.26 1.59
CA ARG A 47 -12.85 14.63 0.29
C ARG A 47 -14.33 14.97 0.39
N LEU A 48 -15.09 14.25 1.21
CA LEU A 48 -16.52 14.51 1.43
C LEU A 48 -16.76 15.90 2.03
N LYS A 49 -15.81 16.44 2.81
CA LYS A 49 -15.88 17.79 3.38
C LYS A 49 -15.49 18.88 2.39
N GLN A 50 -14.93 18.52 1.23
CA GLN A 50 -14.44 19.43 0.18
C GLN A 50 -13.39 20.44 0.70
N ASP A 51 -12.67 20.06 1.75
CA ASP A 51 -11.65 20.88 2.40
C ASP A 51 -10.43 19.99 2.67
N ILE A 52 -9.41 20.13 1.83
CA ILE A 52 -8.19 19.32 1.86
C ILE A 52 -7.22 19.73 2.98
N ASP A 53 -7.44 20.89 3.62
CA ASP A 53 -6.64 21.37 4.74
C ASP A 53 -7.05 20.72 6.08
N LEU A 54 -8.12 19.92 6.06
CA LEU A 54 -8.55 19.13 7.21
C LEU A 54 -7.61 17.97 7.49
N LEU A 55 -7.49 17.65 8.78
CA LEU A 55 -6.66 16.56 9.28
C LEU A 55 -7.52 15.36 9.64
N ALA A 56 -7.08 14.17 9.25
CA ALA A 56 -7.58 12.93 9.82
C ALA A 56 -6.98 12.72 11.21
N TYR A 57 -7.78 12.24 12.14
CA TYR A 57 -7.37 11.93 13.50
C TYR A 57 -7.91 10.58 13.96
N TRP A 58 -7.03 9.78 14.54
CA TRP A 58 -7.36 8.59 15.32
C TRP A 58 -6.72 8.68 16.70
N SER A 59 -7.39 8.22 17.75
CA SER A 59 -6.91 8.32 19.14
C SER A 59 -5.62 7.55 19.42
N ASP A 60 -5.36 6.51 18.64
CA ASP A 60 -4.26 5.55 18.76
C ASP A 60 -3.16 5.74 17.72
N PHE A 61 -3.32 6.68 16.79
CA PHE A 61 -2.33 7.00 15.75
C PHE A 61 -1.94 8.49 15.72
N GLY A 62 -2.86 9.37 16.12
CA GLY A 62 -2.67 10.82 16.02
C GLY A 62 -3.24 11.38 14.72
N TYR A 63 -2.58 12.42 14.20
CA TYR A 63 -3.04 13.21 13.07
C TYR A 63 -2.33 12.86 11.77
N ALA A 64 -3.03 12.98 10.63
CA ALA A 64 -2.45 12.90 9.30
C ALA A 64 -3.08 13.92 8.36
N THR A 65 -2.27 14.55 7.50
CA THR A 65 -2.77 15.43 6.43
C THR A 65 -3.26 14.63 5.22
N PHE A 66 -4.02 15.28 4.34
CA PHE A 66 -4.43 14.66 3.08
C PHE A 66 -3.25 14.14 2.26
N ASP A 67 -2.23 14.98 2.03
CA ASP A 67 -1.04 14.61 1.25
C ASP A 67 -0.27 13.43 1.87
N GLN A 68 -0.21 13.39 3.21
CA GLN A 68 0.42 12.26 3.91
C GLN A 68 -0.36 10.98 3.70
N LEU A 69 -1.68 11.02 3.76
CA LEU A 69 -2.53 9.86 3.51
C LEU A 69 -2.38 9.36 2.06
N ASP A 70 -2.33 10.27 1.09
CA ASP A 70 -2.13 9.92 -0.32
C ASP A 70 -0.76 9.27 -0.56
N ALA A 71 0.29 9.83 0.05
CA ALA A 71 1.64 9.26 0.01
C ALA A 71 1.69 7.88 0.68
N MET A 72 1.03 7.69 1.83
CA MET A 72 0.95 6.39 2.49
C MET A 72 0.22 5.34 1.62
N ALA A 73 -0.90 5.71 1.00
CA ALA A 73 -1.64 4.81 0.12
C ALA A 73 -0.77 4.36 -1.06
N THR A 74 -0.10 5.30 -1.71
CA THR A 74 0.85 5.03 -2.81
C THR A 74 1.98 4.10 -2.37
N LEU A 75 2.54 4.33 -1.18
CA LEU A 75 3.63 3.53 -0.63
C LEU A 75 3.18 2.08 -0.35
N VAL A 76 1.99 1.88 0.23
CA VAL A 76 1.44 0.54 0.48
C VAL A 76 1.22 -0.22 -0.83
N GLU A 77 0.67 0.46 -1.83
CA GLU A 77 0.45 -0.15 -3.15
C GLU A 77 1.78 -0.53 -3.82
N ALA A 78 2.77 0.36 -3.79
CA ALA A 78 4.09 0.09 -4.34
C ALA A 78 4.76 -1.11 -3.64
N ARG A 79 4.73 -1.17 -2.29
CA ARG A 79 5.23 -2.33 -1.53
C ARG A 79 4.58 -3.63 -1.95
N THR A 80 3.26 -3.63 -2.11
CA THR A 80 2.49 -4.81 -2.54
C THR A 80 2.94 -5.28 -3.92
N ARG A 81 3.08 -4.35 -4.87
CA ARG A 81 3.53 -4.65 -6.24
C ARG A 81 4.96 -5.18 -6.26
N PHE A 82 5.88 -4.56 -5.53
CA PHE A 82 7.26 -5.04 -5.42
C PHE A 82 7.33 -6.42 -4.76
N GLY A 83 6.52 -6.67 -3.73
CA GLY A 83 6.42 -7.98 -3.09
C GLY A 83 6.02 -9.08 -4.10
N LEU A 84 5.05 -8.79 -4.96
CA LEU A 84 4.62 -9.71 -6.02
C LEU A 84 5.71 -9.96 -7.06
N VAL A 85 6.43 -8.92 -7.48
CA VAL A 85 7.57 -9.05 -8.40
C VAL A 85 8.65 -9.94 -7.78
N MET A 86 9.01 -9.70 -6.53
CA MET A 86 10.03 -10.51 -5.83
C MET A 86 9.59 -11.97 -5.65
N GLN A 87 8.32 -12.22 -5.36
CA GLN A 87 7.78 -13.59 -5.29
C GLN A 87 7.80 -14.28 -6.65
N THR A 88 7.45 -13.55 -7.72
CA THR A 88 7.49 -14.06 -9.10
C THR A 88 8.92 -14.40 -9.53
N ILE A 89 9.89 -13.53 -9.23
CA ILE A 89 11.31 -13.79 -9.52
C ILE A 89 11.76 -15.06 -8.80
N LYS A 90 11.47 -15.18 -7.50
CA LYS A 90 11.78 -16.39 -6.73
C LYS A 90 11.11 -17.64 -7.32
N TRP A 91 9.87 -17.52 -7.79
CA TRP A 91 9.18 -18.64 -8.44
C TRP A 91 9.92 -19.06 -9.72
N ILE A 92 10.27 -18.11 -10.60
CA ILE A 92 11.02 -18.39 -11.84
C ILE A 92 12.36 -19.06 -11.55
N GLU A 93 13.11 -18.56 -10.56
CA GLU A 93 14.41 -19.09 -10.19
C GLU A 93 14.35 -20.52 -9.63
N ASN A 94 13.24 -20.88 -8.96
CA ASN A 94 13.07 -22.20 -8.35
C ASN A 94 12.35 -23.22 -9.26
N VAL A 95 11.92 -22.82 -10.46
CA VAL A 95 11.32 -23.76 -11.42
C VAL A 95 12.44 -24.53 -12.12
N GLU A 96 12.59 -25.82 -11.80
CA GLU A 96 13.39 -26.74 -12.60
C GLU A 96 12.62 -27.14 -13.87
N TRP A 97 12.99 -26.54 -15.00
CA TRP A 97 12.38 -26.85 -16.29
C TRP A 97 12.88 -28.21 -16.81
N ASN A 98 12.02 -29.23 -16.79
CA ASN A 98 12.32 -30.48 -17.48
C ASN A 98 12.03 -30.33 -18.98
N VAL A 99 12.99 -30.69 -19.84
CA VAL A 99 12.85 -30.68 -21.32
C VAL A 99 11.63 -31.48 -21.80
N ALA A 100 11.18 -32.46 -21.02
CA ALA A 100 9.95 -33.22 -21.30
C ALA A 100 8.67 -32.36 -21.24
N ASP A 101 8.59 -31.37 -20.35
CA ASP A 101 7.42 -30.51 -20.19
C ASP A 101 7.28 -29.53 -21.36
N LEU A 102 8.40 -29.04 -21.89
CA LEU A 102 8.44 -28.20 -23.10
C LEU A 102 8.02 -28.98 -24.37
N ARG A 103 8.44 -30.25 -24.48
CA ARG A 103 8.07 -31.12 -25.62
C ARG A 103 6.58 -31.45 -25.67
N LYS A 104 5.91 -31.52 -24.52
CA LYS A 104 4.47 -31.81 -24.43
C LYS A 104 3.64 -30.65 -25.00
N GLN A 105 4.05 -29.41 -24.75
CA GLN A 105 3.37 -28.22 -25.29
C GLN A 105 3.56 -28.05 -26.80
N LEU A 106 4.77 -28.32 -27.32
CA LEU A 106 5.05 -28.25 -28.76
C LEU A 106 4.27 -29.28 -29.58
N ARG A 107 4.00 -30.48 -29.04
CA ARG A 107 3.14 -31.46 -29.74
C ARG A 107 1.67 -31.04 -29.84
N ILE A 108 1.17 -30.30 -28.85
CA ILE A 108 -0.22 -29.81 -28.86
C ILE A 108 -0.38 -28.69 -29.90
N LEU A 109 0.65 -27.84 -30.06
CA LEU A 109 0.63 -26.76 -31.06
C LEU A 109 0.73 -27.27 -32.51
N VAL A 110 1.38 -28.41 -32.74
CA VAL A 110 1.57 -29.01 -34.08
C VAL A 110 0.45 -30.00 -34.45
N MET A 111 -0.49 -30.28 -33.53
CA MET A 111 -1.68 -31.13 -33.78
C MET A 111 -2.99 -30.34 -33.96
N LEU A 112 -2.96 -29.00 -33.97
CA LEU A 112 -4.12 -28.21 -34.38
C LEU A 112 -4.21 -28.22 -35.92
N PRO A 113 -5.33 -28.67 -36.52
CA PRO A 113 -5.50 -28.74 -37.97
C PRO A 113 -5.59 -27.37 -38.64
#